data_AF-A0A4U6AMM6-F1
#
_entry.id   AF-A0A4U6AMM6-F1
#
_cell.length_a   1.000
_cell.length_b   1.000
_cell.length_c   1.000
_cell.angle_alpha   90.00
_cell.angle_beta   90.00
_cell.angle_gamma   90.00
#
_symmetry.space_group_name_H-M   'P 1'
#
loop_
_entity.id
_entity.type
_entity.pdbx_description
1 polymer ?
#
loop_
_entity_poly.entity_id
_entity_poly.type
_entity_poly.pdbx_seq_one_letter_code
_entity_poly.pdbx_strand_id
1 'polypeptide(L)'
;MEFSYVDGQAPVATSGDKDFDYALAQTLNYLSNLFDVLPGFTYLDDAKGKNAYASPANYMGRSDGTVLFGLRFLQEFLNQPAYPAAYIAAVCAHEFGHIAQYKYGIDDRLGGQPTVKRIELHADYLAGYFAGRRKLDNANFPAAVIAQAQFSVGDHAVDHPGHHGTPDERGNAVKAGFLASYHRRLMFKDALEAGVDYVKTL
;
A
#
# COMPACT_ATOMS: atom_id res chain seq x y z
N MET A 1 -15.22 -11.37 18.86
CA MET A 1 -14.23 -11.62 17.80
C MET A 1 -12.95 -11.99 18.51
N GLU A 2 -12.46 -13.21 18.32
CA GLU A 2 -11.20 -13.68 18.90
C GLU A 2 -10.09 -13.23 17.94
N PHE A 3 -9.23 -12.32 18.40
CA PHE A 3 -8.09 -11.86 17.61
C PHE A 3 -6.94 -12.86 17.78
N SER A 4 -6.36 -13.32 16.68
CA SER A 4 -5.17 -14.18 16.73
C SER A 4 -3.90 -13.34 16.87
N TYR A 5 -2.88 -13.93 17.50
CA TYR A 5 -1.56 -13.32 17.60
C TYR A 5 -0.93 -13.17 16.20
N VAL A 6 -0.25 -12.05 15.98
CA VAL A 6 0.55 -11.78 14.80
C VAL A 6 2.01 -11.73 15.23
N ASP A 7 2.87 -12.54 14.61
CA ASP A 7 4.31 -12.60 14.92
C ASP A 7 4.63 -12.80 16.42
N GLY A 8 3.77 -13.54 17.12
CA GLY A 8 3.88 -13.78 18.56
C GLY A 8 3.50 -12.57 19.43
N GLN A 9 2.91 -11.53 18.85
CA GLN A 9 2.39 -10.35 19.54
C GLN A 9 0.87 -10.24 19.42
N ALA A 10 0.24 -9.63 20.43
CA ALA A 10 -1.17 -9.28 20.35
C ALA A 10 -1.36 -8.07 19.42
N PRO A 11 -2.38 -8.06 18.54
CA PRO A 11 -2.67 -6.92 17.69
C PRO A 11 -2.98 -5.67 18.53
N VAL A 12 -2.46 -4.52 18.10
CA VAL A 12 -2.74 -3.22 18.73
C VAL A 12 -3.84 -2.51 17.94
N ALA A 13 -4.93 -2.16 18.62
CA ALA A 13 -6.14 -1.64 17.96
C ALA A 13 -6.10 -0.14 17.64
N THR A 14 -5.21 0.64 18.28
CA THR A 14 -5.21 2.11 18.22
C THR A 14 -3.78 2.65 18.17
N SER A 15 -3.59 3.78 17.50
CA SER A 15 -2.33 4.53 17.54
C SER A 15 -2.10 5.28 18.86
N GLY A 16 -3.15 5.42 19.68
CA GLY A 16 -3.19 6.28 20.86
C GLY A 16 -3.78 7.68 20.59
N ASP A 17 -4.04 8.05 19.33
CA ASP A 17 -4.71 9.29 18.93
C ASP A 17 -6.05 8.96 18.23
N LYS A 18 -7.16 9.31 18.89
CA LYS A 18 -8.51 9.00 18.41
C LYS A 18 -8.87 9.74 17.11
N ASP A 19 -8.41 10.98 16.95
CA ASP A 19 -8.81 11.83 15.84
C ASP A 19 -8.05 11.40 14.59
N PHE A 20 -6.77 11.05 14.78
CA PHE A 20 -5.97 10.38 13.77
C PHE A 20 -6.55 9.02 13.38
N ASP A 21 -6.88 8.15 14.34
CA ASP A 21 -7.43 6.81 14.05
C ASP A 21 -8.75 6.90 13.28
N TYR A 22 -9.60 7.89 13.59
CA TYR A 22 -10.83 8.15 12.83
C TYR A 22 -10.54 8.60 11.39
N ALA A 23 -9.61 9.54 11.19
CA ALA A 23 -9.21 10.01 9.87
C ALA A 23 -8.55 8.89 9.03
N LEU A 24 -7.74 8.04 9.67
CA LEU A 24 -7.16 6.87 9.03
C LEU A 24 -8.25 5.89 8.64
N ALA A 25 -9.21 5.59 9.52
CA ALA A 25 -10.32 4.68 9.21
C ALA A 25 -11.14 5.14 7.99
N GLN A 26 -11.32 6.46 7.79
CA GLN A 26 -11.95 6.99 6.58
C GLN A 26 -11.11 6.72 5.32
N THR A 27 -9.79 6.85 5.41
CA THR A 27 -8.86 6.55 4.33
C THR A 27 -8.85 5.05 4.00
N LEU A 28 -8.82 4.19 5.02
CA LEU A 28 -8.88 2.74 4.85
C LEU A 28 -10.22 2.30 4.23
N ASN A 29 -11.34 2.87 4.65
CA ASN A 29 -12.64 2.62 4.04
C ASN A 29 -12.68 3.09 2.57
N TYR A 30 -12.07 4.22 2.25
CA TYR A 30 -11.94 4.66 0.85
C TYR A 30 -11.16 3.64 0.02
N LEU A 31 -10.02 3.14 0.52
CA LEU A 31 -9.21 2.13 -0.15
C LEU A 31 -9.97 0.80 -0.31
N SER A 32 -10.67 0.34 0.73
CA SER A 32 -11.54 -0.83 0.66
C SER A 32 -12.54 -0.74 -0.49
N ASN A 33 -13.24 0.39 -0.60
CA ASN A 33 -14.21 0.61 -1.67
C ASN A 33 -13.54 0.75 -3.04
N LEU A 34 -12.39 1.42 -3.09
CA LEU A 34 -11.71 1.67 -4.36
C LEU A 34 -11.16 0.39 -4.99
N PHE A 35 -10.56 -0.48 -4.18
CA PHE A 35 -9.96 -1.73 -4.64
C PHE A 35 -10.91 -2.93 -4.52
N ASP A 36 -12.14 -2.70 -4.05
CA ASP A 36 -13.12 -3.75 -3.77
C ASP A 36 -12.47 -4.87 -2.93
N VAL A 37 -11.92 -4.49 -1.77
CA VAL A 37 -11.27 -5.37 -0.78
C VAL A 37 -11.73 -5.07 0.64
N LEU A 38 -11.75 -6.08 1.50
CA LEU A 38 -12.11 -5.96 2.90
C LEU A 38 -11.04 -6.59 3.80
N PRO A 39 -9.83 -5.99 3.89
CA PRO A 39 -8.82 -6.47 4.83
C PRO A 39 -9.13 -6.04 6.26
N GLY A 40 -8.60 -6.82 7.21
CA GLY A 40 -8.31 -6.34 8.56
C GLY A 40 -7.26 -5.25 8.56
N PHE A 41 -7.25 -4.40 9.58
CA PHE A 41 -6.15 -3.48 9.84
C PHE A 41 -5.81 -3.54 11.32
N THR A 42 -4.52 -3.68 11.62
CA THR A 42 -4.03 -3.63 13.01
C THR A 42 -2.66 -2.98 13.06
N TYR A 43 -2.33 -2.40 14.21
CA TYR A 43 -0.98 -1.99 14.51
C TYR A 43 -0.18 -3.12 15.15
N LEU A 44 1.15 -3.04 15.05
CA LEU A 44 2.12 -3.91 15.72
C LEU A 44 3.17 -3.08 16.47
N ASP A 45 3.73 -3.66 17.54
CA ASP A 45 4.99 -3.14 18.11
C ASP A 45 6.17 -3.64 17.26
N ASP A 46 6.60 -2.78 16.35
CA ASP A 46 7.68 -2.97 15.38
C ASP A 46 9.05 -2.68 16.01
N ALA A 47 9.24 -3.07 17.27
CA ALA A 47 10.43 -2.76 18.05
C ALA A 47 11.75 -3.26 17.43
N LYS A 48 11.66 -4.33 16.64
CA LYS A 48 12.78 -5.02 15.99
C LYS A 48 13.09 -4.50 14.59
N GLY A 49 12.29 -3.58 14.06
CA GLY A 49 12.47 -2.99 12.73
C GLY A 49 11.18 -2.36 12.25
N LYS A 50 11.24 -1.09 11.85
CA LYS A 50 10.09 -0.33 11.36
C LYS A 50 9.57 -0.95 10.07
N ASN A 51 8.28 -1.30 10.02
CA ASN A 51 7.69 -1.88 8.83
C ASN A 51 6.17 -1.68 8.76
N ALA A 52 5.62 -1.83 7.56
CA ALA A 52 4.23 -2.17 7.32
C ALA A 52 4.20 -3.30 6.30
N TYR A 53 3.22 -4.20 6.38
CA TYR A 53 3.08 -5.28 5.41
C TYR A 53 1.64 -5.81 5.33
N ALA A 54 1.30 -6.37 4.19
CA ALA A 54 0.05 -7.08 3.95
C ALA A 54 0.25 -8.60 4.07
N SER A 55 -0.67 -9.26 4.78
CA SER A 55 -0.73 -10.71 4.90
C SER A 55 -2.05 -11.25 4.35
N PRO A 56 -2.05 -12.38 3.62
CA PRO A 56 -3.29 -13.04 3.21
C PRO A 56 -4.02 -13.70 4.40
N ALA A 57 -3.39 -13.80 5.57
CA ALA A 57 -4.02 -14.35 6.76
C ALA A 57 -5.04 -13.40 7.40
N ASN A 58 -6.16 -13.96 7.87
CA ASN A 58 -7.27 -13.23 8.45
C ASN A 58 -7.14 -13.15 9.99
N TYR A 59 -6.33 -12.22 10.50
CA TYR A 59 -6.12 -12.03 11.94
C TYR A 59 -7.27 -11.27 12.64
N MET A 60 -8.05 -10.51 11.86
CA MET A 60 -9.08 -9.59 12.36
C MET A 60 -10.51 -9.98 11.96
N GLY A 61 -10.72 -11.21 11.48
CA GLY A 61 -12.05 -11.71 11.13
C GLY A 61 -12.70 -11.06 9.89
N ARG A 62 -11.91 -10.44 9.01
CA ARG A 62 -12.34 -9.99 7.67
C ARG A 62 -11.85 -10.96 6.59
N SER A 63 -12.30 -10.81 5.34
CA SER A 63 -12.20 -11.88 4.34
C SER A 63 -10.92 -11.89 3.50
N ASP A 64 -10.34 -10.72 3.24
CA ASP A 64 -9.36 -10.56 2.15
C ASP A 64 -7.90 -10.48 2.64
N GLY A 65 -7.64 -10.78 3.91
CA GLY A 65 -6.33 -10.66 4.56
C GLY A 65 -6.28 -9.57 5.63
N THR A 66 -5.06 -9.17 6.00
CA THR A 66 -4.81 -8.18 7.05
C THR A 66 -3.65 -7.27 6.66
N VAL A 67 -3.81 -5.96 6.83
CA VAL A 67 -2.73 -4.98 6.79
C VAL A 67 -2.21 -4.73 8.20
N LEU A 68 -0.90 -4.77 8.34
CA LEU A 68 -0.21 -4.63 9.61
C LEU A 68 0.72 -3.43 9.55
N PHE A 69 0.54 -2.49 10.47
CA PHE A 69 1.28 -1.23 10.46
C PHE A 69 2.07 -1.04 11.75
N GLY A 70 3.40 -0.96 11.66
CA GLY A 70 4.26 -0.73 12.81
C GLY A 70 4.06 0.65 13.46
N LEU A 71 3.91 0.71 14.78
CA LEU A 71 3.70 1.97 15.51
C LEU A 71 4.88 2.94 15.40
N ARG A 72 6.13 2.44 15.39
CA ARG A 72 7.32 3.29 15.23
C ARG A 72 7.47 3.77 13.80
N PHE A 73 7.08 2.96 12.82
CA PHE A 73 6.99 3.38 11.43
C PHE A 73 5.91 4.45 11.23
N LEU A 74 4.74 4.29 11.86
CA LEU A 74 3.71 5.32 11.89
C LEU A 74 4.25 6.63 12.47
N GLN A 75 4.94 6.57 13.62
CA GLN A 75 5.52 7.76 14.24
C GLN A 75 6.56 8.45 13.36
N GLU A 76 7.34 7.70 12.56
CA GLU A 76 8.26 8.30 11.60
C GLU A 76 7.54 9.20 10.61
N PHE A 77 6.41 8.75 10.06
CA PHE A 77 5.63 9.56 9.13
C PHE A 77 4.88 10.70 9.80
N LEU A 78 4.37 10.51 11.02
CA LEU A 78 3.76 11.59 11.79
C LEU A 78 4.74 12.74 12.08
N ASN A 79 6.04 12.43 12.14
CA ASN A 79 7.10 13.43 12.34
C ASN A 79 7.58 14.09 11.04
N GLN A 80 7.01 13.74 9.86
CA GLN A 80 7.36 14.41 8.61
C GLN A 80 6.89 15.87 8.64
N PRO A 81 7.75 16.83 8.25
CA PRO A 81 7.45 18.26 8.37
C PRO A 81 6.31 18.72 7.45
N ALA A 82 5.99 17.94 6.41
CA ALA A 82 4.93 18.24 5.47
C ALA A 82 4.15 16.98 5.07
N TYR A 83 2.83 17.09 5.07
CA TYR A 83 1.88 16.06 4.62
C TYR A 83 2.04 14.67 5.29
N PRO A 84 2.16 14.56 6.62
CA PRO A 84 2.32 13.26 7.30
C PRO A 84 1.21 12.26 6.96
N ALA A 85 -0.05 12.74 6.90
CA ALA A 85 -1.20 11.92 6.51
C ALA A 85 -1.08 11.36 5.08
N ALA A 86 -0.42 12.06 4.16
CA ALA A 86 -0.24 11.59 2.79
C ALA A 86 0.82 10.49 2.70
N TYR A 87 1.89 10.56 3.50
CA TYR A 87 2.87 9.47 3.60
C TYR A 87 2.22 8.19 4.15
N ILE A 88 1.44 8.32 5.22
CA ILE A 88 0.72 7.19 5.82
C ILE A 88 -0.27 6.60 4.82
N ALA A 89 -1.03 7.46 4.11
CA ALA A 89 -1.92 7.02 3.05
C ALA A 89 -1.18 6.33 1.89
N ALA A 90 0.06 6.74 1.58
CA ALA A 90 0.88 6.08 0.56
C ALA A 90 1.21 4.65 0.95
N VAL A 91 1.66 4.43 2.19
CA VAL A 91 1.94 3.09 2.73
C VAL A 91 0.67 2.26 2.76
N CYS A 92 -0.44 2.78 3.30
CA CYS A 92 -1.70 2.04 3.32
C CYS A 92 -2.19 1.68 1.92
N ALA A 93 -2.06 2.58 0.93
CA ALA A 93 -2.48 2.30 -0.44
C ALA A 93 -1.61 1.22 -1.10
N HIS A 94 -0.31 1.20 -0.81
CA HIS A 94 0.61 0.15 -1.25
C HIS A 94 0.22 -1.20 -0.62
N GLU A 95 0.04 -1.28 0.71
CA GLU A 95 -0.37 -2.52 1.38
C GLU A 95 -1.75 -3.03 0.94
N PHE A 96 -2.71 -2.11 0.72
CA PHE A 96 -4.01 -2.49 0.14
C PHE A 96 -3.86 -2.97 -1.31
N GLY A 97 -2.83 -2.52 -2.03
CA GLY A 97 -2.45 -3.05 -3.32
C GLY A 97 -2.06 -4.53 -3.25
N HIS A 98 -1.28 -4.94 -2.25
CA HIS A 98 -0.99 -6.35 -2.00
C HIS A 98 -2.22 -7.17 -1.60
N ILE A 99 -3.10 -6.62 -0.75
CA ILE A 99 -4.39 -7.26 -0.46
C ILE A 99 -5.20 -7.50 -1.74
N ALA A 100 -5.23 -6.52 -2.65
CA ALA A 100 -5.87 -6.70 -3.94
C ALA A 100 -5.18 -7.79 -4.77
N GLN A 101 -3.84 -7.85 -4.76
CA GLN A 101 -3.11 -8.91 -5.46
C GLN A 101 -3.52 -10.30 -4.97
N TYR A 102 -3.59 -10.53 -3.65
CA TYR A 102 -4.05 -11.79 -3.06
C TYR A 102 -5.49 -12.11 -3.46
N LYS A 103 -6.40 -11.13 -3.37
CA LYS A 103 -7.82 -11.34 -3.69
C LYS A 103 -8.04 -11.70 -5.16
N TYR A 104 -7.29 -11.07 -6.07
CA TYR A 104 -7.48 -11.21 -7.51
C TYR A 104 -6.48 -12.16 -8.19
N GLY A 105 -5.67 -12.88 -7.42
CA GLY A 105 -4.68 -13.85 -7.92
C GLY A 105 -3.61 -13.22 -8.81
N ILE A 106 -3.22 -11.97 -8.51
CA ILE A 106 -2.20 -11.25 -9.26
C ILE A 106 -0.79 -11.65 -8.82
N ASP A 107 -0.63 -12.00 -7.54
CA ASP A 107 0.60 -12.55 -6.97
C ASP A 107 1.05 -13.82 -7.70
N ASP A 108 0.14 -14.73 -8.01
CA ASP A 108 0.43 -15.91 -8.84
C ASP A 108 0.88 -15.57 -10.27
N ARG A 109 0.36 -14.48 -10.83
CA ARG A 109 0.63 -14.04 -12.21
C ARG A 109 1.93 -13.25 -12.36
N LEU A 110 2.36 -12.60 -11.29
CA LEU A 110 3.57 -11.77 -11.24
C LEU A 110 4.73 -12.44 -10.47
N GLY A 111 4.43 -13.48 -9.70
CA GLY A 111 5.40 -14.28 -8.97
C GLY A 111 6.27 -15.16 -9.86
N GLY A 112 7.14 -15.95 -9.21
CA GLY A 112 8.06 -16.87 -9.89
C GLY A 112 9.28 -16.20 -10.54
N GLN A 113 9.45 -14.88 -10.36
CA GLN A 113 10.65 -14.17 -10.76
C GLN A 113 11.77 -14.32 -9.72
N PRO A 114 13.05 -14.10 -10.09
CA PRO A 114 14.16 -14.11 -9.14
C PRO A 114 14.03 -13.08 -8.02
N THR A 115 13.24 -12.02 -8.23
CA THR A 115 13.03 -10.92 -7.29
C THR A 115 11.54 -10.64 -7.09
N VAL A 116 11.19 -9.95 -6.00
CA VAL A 116 9.82 -9.51 -5.71
C VAL A 116 9.38 -8.27 -6.52
N LYS A 117 10.30 -7.67 -7.29
CA LYS A 117 10.14 -6.39 -8.00
C LYS A 117 8.78 -6.18 -8.66
N ARG A 118 8.27 -7.14 -9.43
CA ARG A 118 7.00 -6.94 -10.17
C ARG A 118 5.78 -6.84 -9.26
N ILE A 119 5.77 -7.62 -8.18
CA ILE A 119 4.71 -7.58 -7.17
C ILE A 119 4.71 -6.20 -6.49
N GLU A 120 5.88 -5.72 -6.10
CA GLU A 120 6.07 -4.42 -5.44
C GLU A 120 5.71 -3.23 -6.34
N LEU A 121 6.24 -3.20 -7.58
CA LEU A 121 5.93 -2.15 -8.54
C LEU A 121 4.45 -2.13 -8.93
N HIS A 122 3.77 -3.28 -8.87
CA HIS A 122 2.33 -3.34 -9.10
C HIS A 122 1.55 -2.75 -7.91
N ALA A 123 1.98 -3.00 -6.67
CA ALA A 123 1.41 -2.34 -5.49
C ALA A 123 1.64 -0.82 -5.54
N ASP A 124 2.81 -0.36 -5.99
CA ASP A 124 3.09 1.06 -6.24
C ASP A 124 2.19 1.67 -7.31
N TYR A 125 1.96 0.92 -8.39
CA TYR A 125 1.00 1.33 -9.41
C TYR A 125 -0.39 1.52 -8.81
N LEU A 126 -0.88 0.60 -7.98
CA LEU A 126 -2.18 0.73 -7.32
C LEU A 126 -2.21 1.91 -6.32
N ALA A 127 -1.13 2.17 -5.59
CA ALA A 127 -0.99 3.36 -4.75
C ALA A 127 -1.09 4.66 -5.57
N GLY A 128 -0.48 4.67 -6.76
CA GLY A 128 -0.63 5.75 -7.74
C GLY A 128 -2.06 5.91 -8.23
N TYR A 129 -2.73 4.80 -8.57
CA TYR A 129 -4.13 4.81 -9.00
C TYR A 129 -5.03 5.42 -7.92
N PHE A 130 -4.84 5.06 -6.65
CA PHE A 130 -5.47 5.74 -5.50
C PHE A 130 -5.17 7.25 -5.48
N ALA A 131 -3.92 7.66 -5.64
CA ALA A 131 -3.53 9.06 -5.63
C ALA A 131 -4.26 9.88 -6.72
N GLY A 132 -4.42 9.30 -7.92
CA GLY A 132 -5.14 9.94 -9.01
C GLY A 132 -6.65 10.04 -8.76
N ARG A 133 -7.26 9.03 -8.11
CA ARG A 133 -8.67 9.10 -7.67
C ARG A 133 -8.88 10.16 -6.60
N ARG A 134 -8.00 10.23 -5.59
CA ARG A 134 -8.05 11.27 -4.56
C ARG A 134 -7.87 12.68 -5.13
N LYS A 135 -7.02 12.84 -6.14
CA LYS A 135 -6.83 14.12 -6.84
C LYS A 135 -8.07 14.57 -7.60
N LEU A 136 -8.90 13.63 -8.07
CA LEU A 136 -10.19 13.96 -8.69
C LEU A 136 -11.22 14.41 -7.68
N ASP A 137 -11.30 13.72 -6.55
CA ASP A 137 -12.24 14.07 -5.48
C ASP A 137 -11.84 15.37 -4.80
N ASN A 138 -10.54 15.65 -4.73
CA ASN A 138 -9.97 16.85 -4.14
C ASN A 138 -8.74 17.32 -4.92
N ALA A 139 -8.89 18.43 -5.66
CA ALA A 139 -7.81 19.03 -6.44
C ALA A 139 -6.59 19.43 -5.60
N ASN A 140 -6.72 19.61 -4.29
CA ASN A 140 -5.62 19.94 -3.38
C ASN A 140 -4.93 18.70 -2.78
N PHE A 141 -5.36 17.48 -3.12
CA PHE A 141 -4.70 16.27 -2.62
C PHE A 141 -3.22 16.25 -3.05
N PRO A 142 -2.27 16.01 -2.12
CA PRO A 142 -0.83 16.07 -2.39
C PRO A 142 -0.33 14.77 -3.06
N ALA A 143 -0.85 14.44 -4.23
CA ALA A 143 -0.57 13.18 -4.95
C ALA A 143 0.93 12.91 -5.17
N ALA A 144 1.75 13.95 -5.31
CA ALA A 144 3.20 13.82 -5.48
C ALA A 144 3.89 13.18 -4.27
N VAL A 145 3.34 13.34 -3.06
CA VAL A 145 3.88 12.73 -1.83
C VAL A 145 3.78 11.20 -1.89
N ILE A 146 2.77 10.66 -2.57
CA ILE A 146 2.64 9.20 -2.75
C ILE A 146 3.82 8.65 -3.54
N ALA A 147 4.22 9.35 -4.61
CA ALA A 147 5.38 8.98 -5.41
C ALA A 147 6.69 9.17 -4.63
N GLN A 148 6.80 10.26 -3.85
CA GLN A 148 7.97 10.53 -3.00
C GLN A 148 8.17 9.43 -1.94
N ALA A 149 7.09 9.00 -1.29
CA ALA A 149 7.14 7.92 -0.31
C ALA A 149 7.70 6.64 -0.92
N GLN A 150 7.24 6.23 -2.11
CA GLN A 150 7.71 4.99 -2.72
C GLN A 150 9.13 5.12 -3.31
N PHE A 151 9.46 6.28 -3.87
CA PHE A 151 10.82 6.59 -4.29
C PHE A 151 11.82 6.42 -3.12
N SER A 152 11.47 6.89 -1.92
CA SER A 152 12.37 6.93 -0.76
C SER A 152 12.76 5.56 -0.19
N VAL A 153 12.00 4.50 -0.50
CA VAL A 153 12.30 3.13 -0.01
C VAL A 153 12.69 2.16 -1.13
N GLY A 154 12.93 2.66 -2.35
CA GLY A 154 13.55 1.87 -3.42
C GLY A 154 15.01 1.54 -3.14
N ASP A 155 15.53 0.49 -3.79
CA ASP A 155 16.88 -0.02 -3.58
C ASP A 155 17.59 -0.31 -4.92
N HIS A 156 18.93 -0.48 -4.91
CA HIS A 156 19.72 -0.80 -6.10
C HIS A 156 20.29 -2.23 -6.09
N ALA A 157 19.81 -3.10 -5.19
CA ALA A 157 20.31 -4.46 -5.02
C ALA A 157 19.65 -5.42 -6.04
N VAL A 158 19.79 -5.14 -7.33
CA VAL A 158 19.03 -5.77 -8.43
C VAL A 158 19.10 -7.31 -8.51
N ASP A 159 20.18 -7.91 -8.00
CA ASP A 159 20.37 -9.37 -7.97
C ASP A 159 19.88 -10.01 -6.66
N HIS A 160 19.41 -9.21 -5.71
CA HIS A 160 18.92 -9.69 -4.43
C HIS A 160 17.47 -10.19 -4.56
N PRO A 161 17.09 -11.36 -4.01
CA PRO A 161 15.71 -11.85 -4.11
C PRO A 161 14.67 -10.89 -3.51
N GLY A 162 15.07 -10.13 -2.49
CA GLY A 162 14.27 -9.05 -1.91
C GLY A 162 14.46 -7.69 -2.60
N HIS A 163 14.79 -7.63 -3.89
CA HIS A 163 14.83 -6.38 -4.63
C HIS A 163 13.41 -5.94 -4.99
N HIS A 164 13.00 -4.77 -4.52
CA HIS A 164 11.63 -4.24 -4.67
C HIS A 164 11.50 -3.33 -5.90
N GLY A 165 12.63 -2.91 -6.47
CA GLY A 165 12.72 -1.95 -7.56
C GLY A 165 13.56 -0.74 -7.18
N THR A 166 14.18 -0.14 -8.18
CA THR A 166 14.93 1.11 -8.02
C THR A 166 14.01 2.27 -7.65
N PRO A 167 14.52 3.32 -6.98
CA PRO A 167 13.73 4.52 -6.67
C PRO A 167 12.96 5.08 -7.88
N ASP A 168 13.60 5.11 -9.05
CA ASP A 168 12.98 5.55 -10.30
C ASP A 168 11.87 4.61 -10.79
N GLU A 169 12.08 3.28 -10.74
CA GLU A 169 11.02 2.31 -11.10
C GLU A 169 9.80 2.47 -10.19
N ARG A 170 10.01 2.60 -8.87
CA ARG A 170 8.93 2.77 -7.89
C ARG A 170 8.17 4.07 -8.12
N GLY A 171 8.88 5.19 -8.27
CA GLY A 171 8.27 6.48 -8.59
C GLY A 171 7.50 6.48 -9.92
N ASN A 172 8.04 5.81 -10.95
CA ASN A 172 7.39 5.70 -12.25
C ASN A 172 6.16 4.79 -12.21
N ALA A 173 6.16 3.73 -11.40
CA ALA A 173 4.99 2.88 -11.19
C ALA A 173 3.83 3.68 -10.58
N VAL A 174 4.09 4.47 -9.52
CA VAL A 174 3.11 5.38 -8.93
C VAL A 174 2.59 6.38 -9.99
N LYS A 175 3.47 6.97 -10.79
CA LYS A 175 3.07 7.89 -11.87
C LYS A 175 2.17 7.21 -12.89
N ALA A 176 2.50 5.99 -13.31
CA ALA A 176 1.71 5.22 -14.27
C ALA A 176 0.29 4.94 -13.74
N GLY A 177 0.18 4.50 -12.48
CA GLY A 177 -1.09 4.30 -11.81
C GLY A 177 -1.91 5.58 -11.67
N PHE A 178 -1.26 6.69 -11.29
CA PHE A 178 -1.91 8.00 -11.21
C PHE A 178 -2.55 8.39 -12.55
N LEU A 179 -1.82 8.22 -13.66
CA LEU A 179 -2.34 8.53 -15.00
C LEU A 179 -3.50 7.63 -15.40
N ALA A 180 -3.52 6.37 -14.93
CA ALA A 180 -4.59 5.43 -15.21
C ALA A 180 -5.95 5.90 -14.65
N SER A 181 -6.00 6.40 -13.42
CA SER A 181 -7.23 6.98 -12.86
C SER A 181 -7.45 8.45 -13.28
N TYR A 182 -6.40 9.27 -13.19
CA TYR A 182 -6.53 10.73 -13.33
C TYR A 182 -6.65 11.22 -14.78
N HIS A 183 -6.03 10.53 -15.74
CA HIS A 183 -6.11 10.91 -17.15
C HIS A 183 -7.02 9.97 -17.94
N ARG A 184 -6.78 8.66 -17.82
CA ARG A 184 -7.50 7.63 -18.59
C ARG A 184 -8.86 7.25 -18.01
N ARG A 185 -9.15 7.64 -16.76
CA ARG A 185 -10.43 7.35 -16.06
C ARG A 185 -10.74 5.85 -15.99
N LEU A 186 -9.71 4.99 -15.93
CA LEU A 186 -9.93 3.57 -15.82
C LEU A 186 -10.73 3.24 -14.56
N MET A 187 -11.62 2.27 -14.69
CA MET A 187 -12.26 1.63 -13.54
C MET A 187 -11.26 0.69 -12.88
N PHE A 188 -11.48 0.35 -11.61
CA PHE A 188 -10.49 -0.37 -10.82
C PHE A 188 -10.03 -1.69 -11.46
N LYS A 189 -10.95 -2.51 -11.97
CA LYS A 189 -10.59 -3.79 -12.63
C LYS A 189 -9.72 -3.59 -13.87
N ASP A 190 -10.01 -2.57 -14.67
CA ASP A 190 -9.18 -2.25 -15.85
C ASP A 190 -7.82 -1.69 -15.45
N ALA A 191 -7.76 -0.91 -14.37
CA ALA A 191 -6.50 -0.38 -13.83
C ALA A 191 -5.65 -1.49 -13.21
N LEU A 192 -6.27 -2.47 -12.55
CA LEU A 192 -5.60 -3.66 -12.01
C LEU A 192 -4.87 -4.41 -13.12
N GLU A 193 -5.57 -4.74 -14.21
CA GLU A 193 -4.97 -5.42 -15.36
C GLU A 193 -3.93 -4.55 -16.09
N ALA A 194 -4.19 -3.26 -16.26
CA ALA A 194 -3.22 -2.34 -16.85
C ALA A 194 -1.93 -2.22 -16.01
N GLY A 195 -2.02 -2.36 -14.69
CA GLY A 195 -0.87 -2.43 -13.79
C GLY A 195 -0.04 -3.69 -14.03
N VAL A 196 -0.70 -4.84 -14.22
CA VAL A 196 -0.02 -6.11 -14.56
C VAL A 196 0.75 -5.98 -15.87
N ASP A 197 0.11 -5.43 -16.90
CA ASP A 197 0.75 -5.23 -18.19
C ASP A 197 1.93 -4.27 -18.10
N TYR A 198 1.80 -3.19 -17.30
CA TYR A 198 2.89 -2.24 -17.06
C TYR A 198 4.13 -2.93 -16.47
N VAL A 199 3.99 -3.65 -15.35
CA VAL A 199 5.15 -4.24 -14.66
C VAL A 199 5.79 -5.40 -15.42
N LYS A 200 5.06 -6.06 -16.31
CA LYS A 200 5.61 -7.12 -17.18
C LYS A 200 6.60 -6.60 -18.22
N THR A 201 6.57 -5.30 -18.51
CA THR A 201 7.54 -4.64 -19.39
C THR A 201 8.86 -4.27 -18.71
N LEU A 202 8.94 -4.47 -17.39
CA LEU A 202 10.09 -4.13 -16.53
C LEU A 202 10.86 -5.36 -16.06
#